data_AF-A0A7M3WKY6-F1
#
_entry.id   AF-A0A7M3WKY6-F1
#
_cell.length_a   1.000
_cell.length_b   1.000
_cell.length_c   1.000
_cell.angle_alpha   90.00
_cell.angle_beta   90.00
_cell.angle_gamma   90.00
#
_symmetry.space_group_name_H-M   'P 1'
#
loop_
_entity.id
_entity.type
_entity.pdbx_description
1 polymer ?
#
loop_
_entity_poly.entity_id
_entity_poly.type
_entity_poly.pdbx_seq_one_letter_code
_entity_poly.pdbx_strand_id
1 'polypeptide(L)' 'MRGNDSKTDLLAIDDLSGRLSEIIDWAIRIKNDEEALYDFKPLDGMTVGSIYEKPSTRTRVSFEV' A
#
# COMPACT_ATOMS: atom_id res chain seq x y z
N MET A 1 21.05 -13.94 -3.11
CA MET A 1 19.73 -14.48 -2.74
C MET A 1 18.75 -13.32 -2.65
N ARG A 2 17.95 -13.07 -3.69
CA ARG A 2 16.74 -12.25 -3.54
C ARG A 2 15.60 -13.25 -3.39
N GLY A 3 15.03 -13.29 -2.19
CA GLY A 3 13.94 -14.18 -1.85
C GLY A 3 12.81 -14.03 -2.85
N ASN A 4 12.20 -15.15 -3.16
CA ASN A 4 11.03 -15.27 -4.02
C ASN A 4 9.86 -14.56 -3.31
N ASP A 5 9.68 -13.25 -3.52
CA ASP A 5 8.51 -12.54 -3.00
C ASP A 5 7.30 -12.93 -3.84
N SER A 6 6.59 -13.95 -3.37
CA SER A 6 5.32 -14.35 -3.94
C SER A 6 4.35 -13.18 -3.87
N LYS A 7 3.75 -12.84 -5.02
CA LYS A 7 2.61 -11.92 -5.13
C LYS A 7 1.63 -12.17 -3.97
N THR A 8 1.27 -11.12 -3.24
CA THR A 8 0.25 -11.15 -2.18
C THR A 8 -1.01 -10.47 -2.70
N ASP A 9 -2.13 -11.17 -2.66
CA ASP A 9 -3.45 -10.62 -2.96
C ASP A 9 -4.17 -10.26 -1.64
N LEU A 10 -4.86 -9.12 -1.60
CA LEU A 10 -5.65 -8.66 -0.44
C LEU A 10 -7.12 -8.58 -0.83
N LEU A 11 -7.92 -9.58 -0.43
CA LEU A 11 -9.35 -9.66 -0.70
C LEU A 11 -10.19 -9.48 0.56
N ALA A 12 -9.69 -9.96 1.70
CA ALA A 12 -10.30 -9.85 3.02
C ALA A 12 -9.25 -9.55 4.11
N ILE A 13 -9.71 -9.08 5.27
CA ILE A 13 -8.81 -8.74 6.38
C ILE A 13 -8.03 -9.96 6.91
N ASP A 14 -8.64 -11.14 6.83
CA ASP A 14 -8.03 -12.40 7.27
C ASP A 14 -6.79 -12.77 6.45
N ASP A 15 -6.67 -12.27 5.21
CA ASP A 15 -5.48 -12.42 4.36
C ASP A 15 -4.23 -11.73 4.96
N LEU A 16 -4.44 -10.79 5.88
CA LEU A 16 -3.38 -10.06 6.60
C LEU A 16 -3.08 -10.66 7.98
N SER A 17 -3.65 -11.82 8.31
CA SER A 17 -3.41 -12.47 9.60
C SER A 17 -1.90 -12.65 9.85
N GLY A 18 -1.44 -12.21 11.03
CA GLY A 18 -0.03 -12.21 11.39
C GLY A 18 0.81 -11.04 10.85
N ARG A 19 0.31 -10.25 9.88
CA ARG A 19 1.02 -9.10 9.29
C ARG A 19 0.32 -7.76 9.52
N LEU A 20 -0.93 -7.77 9.97
CA LEU A 20 -1.75 -6.58 10.15
C LEU A 20 -1.07 -5.55 11.08
N SER A 21 -0.47 -5.98 12.18
CA SER A 21 0.22 -5.08 13.12
C SER A 21 1.37 -4.35 12.43
N GLU A 22 2.20 -5.08 11.69
CA GLU A 22 3.35 -4.49 10.97
C GLU A 22 2.88 -3.47 9.92
N ILE A 23 1.80 -3.77 9.18
CA ILE A 23 1.23 -2.85 8.19
C ILE A 23 0.74 -1.55 8.85
N ILE A 24 0.10 -1.66 10.02
CA ILE A 24 -0.37 -0.49 10.78
C ILE A 24 0.81 0.34 11.27
N ASP A 25 1.87 -0.29 11.80
CA ASP A 25 3.08 0.41 12.25
C ASP A 25 3.75 1.16 11.07
N TRP A 26 3.82 0.52 9.90
CA TRP A 26 4.28 1.17 8.67
C TRP A 26 3.42 2.36 8.28
N ALA A 27 2.09 2.23 8.33
CA ALA A 27 1.17 3.33 8.01
C ALA A 27 1.32 4.50 8.98
N ILE A 28 1.50 4.25 10.28
CA ILE A 28 1.76 5.28 11.29
C ILE A 28 3.07 6.00 10.99
N ARG A 29 4.14 5.26 10.67
CA ARG A 29 5.45 5.82 10.35
C ARG A 29 5.38 6.73 9.13
N ILE A 30 4.80 6.25 8.03
CA ILE A 30 4.63 7.03 6.79
C ILE A 30 3.82 8.29 7.08
N LYS A 31 2.73 8.18 7.83
CA LYS A 31 1.88 9.35 8.15
C LYS A 31 2.61 10.44 8.94
N ASN A 32 3.54 10.07 9.82
CA ASN A 32 4.20 11.02 10.73
C ASN A 32 5.53 11.58 10.18
N ASP A 33 6.07 11.02 9.10
CA ASP A 33 7.43 11.30 8.63
C ASP A 33 7.43 11.95 7.23
N GLU A 34 6.78 13.12 7.11
CA GLU A 34 6.61 13.83 5.84
C GLU A 34 7.95 14.28 5.21
N GLU A 35 8.96 14.61 6.01
CA GLU A 35 10.28 15.05 5.50
C GLU A 35 11.12 13.87 4.98
N ALA A 36 11.13 12.71 5.64
CA ALA A 36 11.92 11.56 5.17
C ALA A 36 11.29 10.86 3.94
N LEU A 37 10.00 11.10 3.67
CA LEU A 37 9.29 10.55 2.52
C LEU A 37 9.66 11.20 1.18
N TYR A 38 10.27 12.39 1.18
CA TYR A 38 10.53 13.13 -0.05
C TYR A 38 11.47 12.37 -1.02
N ASP A 39 12.45 11.66 -0.45
CA ASP A 39 13.41 10.83 -1.18
C ASP A 39 13.07 9.32 -1.12
N PHE A 40 12.13 8.91 -0.27
CA PHE A 40 11.72 7.52 -0.14
C PHE A 40 10.60 7.16 -1.13
N LYS A 41 10.98 6.86 -2.37
CA LYS A 41 10.07 6.45 -3.46
C LYS A 41 10.31 4.99 -3.89
N PRO A 42 9.98 3.99 -3.05
CA PRO A 42 10.31 2.58 -3.32
C PRO A 42 9.57 2.00 -4.54
N LEU A 43 8.49 2.65 -4.99
CA LEU A 43 7.66 2.22 -6.12
C LEU A 43 7.85 3.09 -7.37
N ASP A 44 8.90 3.92 -7.42
CA ASP A 44 9.16 4.77 -8.58
C ASP A 44 9.32 3.94 -9.87
N GLY A 45 8.69 4.38 -10.95
CA GLY A 45 8.60 3.64 -12.21
C GLY A 45 7.56 2.49 -12.26
N MET A 46 6.80 2.25 -11.19
CA MET A 46 5.68 1.29 -11.18
C MET A 46 4.35 1.95 -11.52
N THR A 47 3.37 1.17 -11.97
CA THR A 47 2.00 1.64 -12.26
C THR A 47 0.96 0.79 -11.55
N VAL A 48 -0.08 1.43 -11.02
CA VAL A 48 -1.25 0.78 -10.41
C VAL A 48 -2.46 0.91 -11.33
N GLY A 49 -3.06 -0.22 -11.72
CA GLY A 49 -4.32 -0.25 -12.46
C GLY A 49 -5.51 -0.31 -11.49
N SER A 50 -6.39 0.69 -11.51
CA SER A 50 -7.57 0.74 -10.64
C SER A 50 -8.86 0.52 -11.43
N ILE A 51 -9.65 -0.49 -11.07
CA ILE A 51 -10.92 -0.85 -11.73
C ILE A 51 -12.07 -0.61 -10.75
N TYR A 52 -13.08 0.16 -11.17
CA TYR A 52 -14.23 0.53 -10.34
C TYR A 52 -15.55 0.19 -11.06
N GLU A 53 -16.32 -0.75 -10.51
CA GLU A 53 -17.67 -1.08 -11.03
C GLU A 53 -18.73 -0.07 -10.56
N LYS A 54 -18.47 0.61 -9.44
CA LYS A 54 -19.34 1.64 -8.86
C LYS A 54 -18.54 2.92 -8.59
N PRO A 55 -19.12 4.11 -8.76
CA PRO A 55 -18.42 5.35 -8.48
C PRO A 55 -18.07 5.47 -6.98
N SER A 56 -16.79 5.69 -6.67
CA SER A 56 -16.30 5.96 -5.31
C SER A 56 -15.15 6.97 -5.31
N THR A 57 -15.44 8.22 -4.94
CA THR A 57 -14.43 9.29 -4.89
C THR A 57 -13.37 9.04 -3.83
N ARG A 58 -13.77 8.60 -2.63
CA ARG A 58 -12.83 8.39 -1.52
C ARG A 58 -11.82 7.30 -1.82
N THR A 59 -12.28 6.17 -2.36
CA THR A 59 -11.41 5.04 -2.72
C THR A 59 -10.49 5.40 -3.87
N ARG A 60 -11.00 6.04 -4.93
CA ARG A 60 -10.15 6.42 -6.06
C ARG A 60 -9.01 7.35 -5.64
N VAL A 61 -9.35 8.43 -4.95
CA VAL A 61 -8.36 9.43 -4.55
C VAL A 61 -7.33 8.82 -3.58
N SER A 62 -7.72 7.91 -2.68
CA SER A 62 -6.76 7.28 -1.76
C SER A 62 -5.71 6.39 -2.42
N PHE A 63 -5.94 5.88 -3.64
CA PHE A 63 -4.98 5.04 -4.36
C PHE A 63 -4.16 5.82 -5.42
N GLU A 64 -4.48 7.08 -5.68
CA GLU A 64 -3.84 7.91 -6.70
C GLU A 64 -2.86 8.94 -6.13
N VAL A 65 -3.04 9.34 -4.87
CA VAL A 65 -2.30 10.43 -4.21
C VAL A 65 -0.93 9.99 -3.71
#